data_AF-X1Q0N4-F1
#
_entry.id   AF-X1Q0N4-F1
#
_cell.length_a   1.000
_cell.length_b   1.000
_cell.length_c   1.000
_cell.angle_alpha   90.00
_cell.angle_beta   90.00
_cell.angle_gamma   90.00
#
_symmetry.space_group_name_H-M   'P 1'
#
loop_
_entity.id
_entity.type
_entity.pdbx_description
1 polymer ?
#
loop_
_entity_poly.entity_id
_entity_poly.type
_entity_poly.pdbx_seq_one_letter_code
_entity_poly.pdbx_strand_id
1 'polypeptide(L)'
;MRKNLVFEIGTEELPPSCTGEGVSGLKEILENKLAENRLEFEDIQTYSSPRRLVAVVRRLSELQKSKIKTVTGPRLKVAFD
;
A
#
# COMPACT_ATOMS: atom_id res chain seq x y z
N MET A 1 -2.39 -8.19 15.87
CA MET A 1 -1.91 -6.96 16.55
C MET A 1 -1.63 -5.92 15.46
N ARG A 2 -1.23 -4.69 15.79
CA ARG A 2 -0.77 -3.71 14.78
C ARG A 2 0.74 -3.52 14.95
N LYS A 3 1.49 -3.55 13.85
CA LYS A 3 2.96 -3.44 13.83
C LYS A 3 3.38 -2.27 12.96
N ASN A 4 4.61 -1.79 13.14
CA ASN A 4 5.19 -0.82 12.23
C ASN A 4 5.92 -1.58 11.11
N LEU A 5 5.79 -1.12 9.88
CA LEU A 5 6.54 -1.61 8.72
C LEU A 5 7.55 -0.55 8.31
N VAL A 6 8.79 -0.97 8.10
CA VAL A 6 9.81 -0.18 7.40
C VAL A 6 9.98 -0.80 6.02
N PHE A 7 9.77 0.01 4.98
CA PHE A 7 9.93 -0.37 3.59
C PHE A 7 11.03 0.48 2.97
N GLU A 8 12.05 -0.16 2.41
CA GLU A 8 13.21 0.54 1.84
C GLU A 8 13.46 0.10 0.40
N ILE A 9 13.81 1.08 -0.43
CA ILE A 9 14.34 0.87 -1.77
C ILE A 9 15.77 1.40 -1.79
N GLY A 10 16.72 0.51 -2.04
CA GLY A 10 18.10 0.91 -2.32
C GLY A 10 18.19 1.54 -3.71
N THR A 11 18.85 2.69 -3.79
CA THR A 11 19.10 3.43 -5.03
C THR A 11 20.61 3.64 -5.18
N GLU A 12 21.07 3.98 -6.39
CA GLU A 12 22.48 4.35 -6.61
C GLU A 12 22.73 5.79 -6.14
N GLU A 13 22.71 6.76 -7.06
CA GLU A 13 22.78 8.20 -6.76
C GLU A 13 21.50 8.86 -7.25
N LEU A 14 20.53 9.02 -6.35
CA LEU A 14 19.27 9.69 -6.63
C LEU A 14 19.54 11.18 -6.87
N PRO A 15 19.18 11.74 -8.04
CA PRO A 15 19.36 13.16 -8.29
C PRO A 15 18.55 14.00 -7.27
N PRO A 16 19.06 15.17 -6.85
CA PRO A 16 18.31 16.06 -5.94
C PRO A 16 16.93 16.44 -6.49
N SER A 17 16.81 16.60 -7.81
CA SER A 17 15.55 16.88 -8.51
C SER A 17 14.52 15.75 -8.35
N CYS A 18 14.96 14.50 -8.36
CA CYS A 18 14.08 13.32 -8.25
C CYS A 18 13.74 12.98 -6.80
N THR A 19 14.44 13.58 -5.83
CA THR A 19 14.31 13.22 -4.41
C THR A 19 12.94 13.64 -3.84
N GLY A 20 12.48 14.86 -4.16
CA GLY A 20 11.18 15.34 -3.72
C GLY A 20 10.03 14.50 -4.29
N GLU A 21 10.04 14.30 -5.61
CA GLU A 21 9.04 13.48 -6.31
C GLU A 21 9.07 12.01 -5.85
N GLY A 22 10.25 11.45 -5.59
CA GLY A 22 10.39 10.09 -5.07
C GLY A 22 9.78 9.92 -3.68
N VAL A 23 9.94 10.91 -2.80
CA VAL A 23 9.38 10.89 -1.43
C VAL A 23 7.85 11.03 -1.46
N SER A 24 7.31 11.95 -2.26
CA SER A 24 5.86 12.14 -2.37
C SER A 24 5.20 10.97 -3.11
N GLY A 25 5.81 10.49 -4.20
CA GLY A 25 5.32 9.36 -4.97
C GLY A 25 5.32 8.06 -4.19
N LEU A 26 6.38 7.78 -3.42
CA LEU A 26 6.43 6.58 -2.57
C LEU A 26 5.30 6.59 -1.53
N LYS A 27 5.03 7.76 -0.93
CA LYS A 27 3.94 7.91 0.03
C LYS A 27 2.59 7.62 -0.62
N GLU A 28 2.28 8.29 -1.72
CA GLU A 28 1.01 8.13 -2.44
C GLU A 28 0.78 6.69 -2.92
N ILE A 29 1.81 6.06 -3.49
CA ILE A 29 1.75 4.68 -3.95
C ILE A 29 1.43 3.73 -2.79
N LEU A 30 2.09 3.91 -1.63
CA LEU A 30 1.85 3.06 -0.46
C LEU A 30 0.46 3.29 0.14
N GLU A 31 0.01 4.54 0.27
CA GLU A 31 -1.33 4.86 0.76
C GLU A 31 -2.40 4.18 -0.11
N ASN A 32 -2.28 4.32 -1.43
CA ASN A 32 -3.21 3.72 -2.39
C ASN A 32 -3.15 2.19 -2.33
N LYS A 33 -1.97 1.58 -2.35
CA LYS A 33 -1.82 0.11 -2.35
C LYS A 33 -2.32 -0.51 -1.07
N LEU A 34 -2.06 0.09 0.09
CA LEU A 34 -2.55 -0.42 1.37
C LEU A 34 -4.08 -0.29 1.46
N ALA A 35 -4.65 0.83 1.00
CA ALA A 35 -6.09 1.03 0.95
C ALA A 35 -6.79 0.04 0.01
N GLU A 36 -6.28 -0.15 -1.21
CA GLU A 36 -6.78 -1.14 -2.19
C GLU A 36 -6.83 -2.56 -1.59
N ASN A 37 -5.80 -2.91 -0.82
CA ASN A 37 -5.68 -4.19 -0.15
C ASN A 37 -6.42 -4.27 1.18
N ARG A 38 -7.17 -3.23 1.57
CA ARG A 38 -7.93 -3.16 2.84
C ARG A 38 -7.05 -3.41 4.06
N LEU A 39 -5.80 -2.93 4.01
CA LEU A 39 -4.88 -2.93 5.13
C LEU A 39 -5.00 -1.58 5.84
N GLU A 40 -5.53 -1.59 7.06
CA GLU A 40 -5.62 -0.38 7.88
C GLU A 40 -4.24 -0.01 8.43
N PHE A 41 -3.89 1.27 8.36
CA PHE A 41 -2.69 1.89 8.94
C PHE A 41 -3.05 3.24 9.55
N GLU A 42 -2.18 3.81 10.37
CA GLU A 42 -2.40 5.12 11.01
C GLU A 42 -1.73 6.27 10.24
N ASP A 43 -0.48 6.08 9.84
CA ASP A 43 0.33 7.12 9.18
C ASP A 43 1.41 6.49 8.30
N ILE A 44 1.84 7.23 7.28
CA ILE A 44 2.98 6.89 6.42
C ILE A 44 3.91 8.09 6.34
N GLN A 45 5.13 7.89 6.83
CA GLN A 45 6.22 8.86 6.76
C GLN A 45 7.26 8.40 5.75
N THR A 46 7.64 9.25 4.81
CA THR A 46 8.65 8.94 3.80
C THR A 46 9.91 9.79 3.99
N TYR A 47 11.05 9.18 3.71
CA TYR A 47 12.38 9.75 3.85
C TYR A 47 13.22 9.38 2.63
N SER A 48 14.28 10.15 2.40
CA SER A 48 15.21 9.90 1.33
C SER A 48 16.64 10.22 1.73
N SER A 49 17.56 9.56 1.04
CA SER A 49 18.98 9.86 0.95
C SER A 49 19.41 9.61 -0.49
N PRO A 50 20.60 10.02 -0.93
CA PRO A 50 21.06 9.74 -2.30
C PRO A 50 20.97 8.25 -2.67
N ARG A 51 21.13 7.34 -1.70
CA ARG A 51 21.15 5.88 -1.95
C ARG A 51 19.93 5.12 -1.43
N ARG A 52 18.91 5.81 -0.90
CA ARG A 52 17.72 5.16 -0.33
C ARG A 52 16.46 6.02 -0.45
N LEU A 53 15.34 5.36 -0.72
CA LEU A 53 14.00 5.85 -0.40
C LEU A 53 13.40 4.94 0.68
N VAL A 54 12.83 5.53 1.72
CA VAL A 54 12.33 4.79 2.89
C VAL A 54 10.91 5.25 3.21
N ALA A 55 10.04 4.32 3.56
CA ALA A 55 8.73 4.57 4.13
C ALA A 55 8.57 3.84 5.46
N VAL A 56 8.06 4.56 6.46
CA VAL A 56 7.67 4.03 7.76
C VAL A 56 6.15 4.07 7.86
N VAL A 57 5.52 2.90 7.81
CA VAL A 57 4.07 2.75 7.97
C VAL A 57 3.77 2.41 9.42
N ARG A 58 3.06 3.30 10.10
CA ARG A 58 2.70 3.15 11.51
C ARG A 58 1.42 2.36 11.69
N ARG A 59 1.43 1.46 12.68
CA ARG A 59 0.28 0.65 13.09
C ARG A 59 -0.42 -0.06 11.94
N LEU A 60 0.35 -0.63 11.02
CA LEU A 60 -0.15 -1.46 9.94
C LEU A 60 -0.81 -2.74 10.50
N SER A 61 -1.98 -3.06 9.97
CA SER A 61 -2.71 -4.28 10.29
C SER A 61 -2.02 -5.50 9.67
N GLU A 62 -1.87 -6.57 10.45
CA GLU A 62 -1.23 -7.81 9.99
C GLU A 62 -2.09 -8.59 8.97
N LEU A 63 -3.41 -8.34 8.98
CA LEU A 63 -4.38 -9.00 8.10
C LEU A 63 -5.24 -7.96 7.41
N GLN A 64 -5.64 -8.28 6.19
CA GLN A 64 -6.62 -7.49 5.44
C GLN A 64 -7.99 -7.58 6.10
N LYS A 65 -8.75 -6.48 6.07
CA LYS A 65 -10.13 -6.48 6.55
C LYS A 65 -10.99 -7.45 5.73
N SER A 66 -11.80 -8.24 6.45
CA SER A 66 -12.75 -9.17 5.85
C SER A 66 -13.67 -8.45 4.86
N LYS A 67 -13.86 -9.05 3.69
CA LYS A 67 -14.80 -8.59 2.67
C LYS A 67 -15.87 -9.64 2.50
N ILE A 68 -17.11 -9.31 2.87
CA ILE A 68 -18.26 -10.15 2.54
C ILE A 68 -18.63 -9.84 1.09
N LYS A 69 -18.55 -10.87 0.23
CA LYS A 69 -18.95 -10.76 -1.17
C LYS A 69 -20.22 -11.59 -1.36
N THR A 70 -21.35 -10.91 -1.56
CA THR A 70 -22.58 -11.56 -2.02
C THR A 70 -22.44 -11.82 -3.51
N VAL A 71 -22.40 -13.09 -3.90
CA VAL A 71 -22.39 -13.50 -5.31
C VAL A 71 -23.78 -13.99 -5.66
N THR A 72 -24.49 -13.24 -6.50
CA THR A 72 -25.77 -13.68 -7.05
C THR A 72 -25.49 -14.56 -8.26
N GLY A 73 -26.01 -15.78 -8.26
CA GLY A 73 -25.89 -16.69 -9.39
C GLY A 73 -26.70 -16.25 -10.62
N PRO A 74 -26.52 -16.92 -11.77
CA PRO A 74 -27.38 -16.70 -12.93
C PRO A 74 -28.85 -16.99 -12.57
N ARG A 75 -29.77 -16.35 -13.28
CA ARG A 75 -31.21 -16.63 -13.10
C ARG A 75 -31.46 -18.12 -13.33
N LEU A 76 -32.25 -18.75 -12.46
CA LEU A 76 -32.56 -20.20 -12.46
C LEU A 76 -32.83 -20.76 -13.87
N LYS A 77 -33.55 -20.01 -14.71
CA LYS A 77 -33.90 -20.39 -16.09
C LYS A 77 -32.71 -20.56 -17.04
N VAL A 78 -31.56 -19.92 -16.78
CA VAL A 78 -30.35 -19.98 -17.62
C VAL A 78 -29.34 -21.00 -17.06
N ALA A 79 -29.57 -21.54 -15.86
CA ALA A 79 -28.67 -22.49 -15.21
C ALA A 79 -28.96 -23.96 -15.55
N PHE A 80 -30.14 -24.25 -16.11
CA PHE A 80 -30.62 -25.61 -16.40
C PHE A 80 -31.03 -25.82 -17.86
N ASP A 81 -30.76 -24.84 -18.74
CA ASP A 81 -30.94 -24.95 -20.19
C ASP A 81 -29.56 -24.96 -20.86
#